data_AF-A0A099W7W3-F1
#
_entry.id   AF-A0A099W7W3-F1
#
_cell.length_a   1.000
_cell.length_b   1.000
_cell.length_c   1.000
_cell.angle_alpha   90.00
_cell.angle_beta   90.00
_cell.angle_gamma   90.00
#
_symmetry.space_group_name_H-M   'P 1'
#
loop_
_entity.id
_entity.type
_entity.pdbx_description
1 polymer ?
#
loop_
_entity_poly.entity_id
_entity_poly.type
_entity_poly.pdbx_seq_one_letter_code
_entity_poly.pdbx_strand_id
1 'polypeptide(L)'
;MKKGKLVFLVLTLAMSLVLAACGNTPQETFTKSVDKASKPADQSTTTIGFKVDELPATLKADQTGVMLDGLSLKMTVANDQKAQKTATTIAVKTAGLVNLDVNLDLLVDAKAEKVYFPLADLYDDKGNLTALLDQVTGGMFSQIKKENPDLATKYVEVTSLAEDLSGTEAKKEAADSKEVEKASKDLSKKVTKTVNDYFNSLPEDRFTENDNGDVTVKLTQDDITKLATNLSKLLDDKDVKADLKTIFEANGVSADEFDKQFDSMKKSIDDAIQKMKKDSKAKITVDVTITPDKDDNIKNMTMKVKITETDKDKPETLGFTMTLKTTDSAKLPKFPSSSDVISTEQLQKIISESTASYYKSLYGNDSTSDDSTTIE
;
A
#
# COMPACT_ATOMS: atom_id res chain seq x y z
N MET A 1 63.89 -4.66 -27.05
CA MET A 1 62.55 -5.30 -27.10
C MET A 1 61.82 -5.38 -25.73
N LYS A 2 62.04 -4.47 -24.77
CA LYS A 2 61.32 -4.49 -23.46
C LYS A 2 60.35 -3.32 -23.22
N LYS A 3 60.42 -2.24 -24.02
CA LYS A 3 59.52 -1.07 -23.88
C LYS A 3 58.22 -1.19 -24.68
N GLY A 4 58.20 -1.94 -25.78
CA GLY A 4 56.98 -2.19 -26.58
C GLY A 4 55.99 -3.17 -25.94
N LYS A 5 56.47 -4.12 -25.12
CA LYS A 5 55.60 -5.08 -24.41
C LYS A 5 54.90 -4.45 -23.20
N LEU A 6 55.48 -3.42 -22.58
CA LEU A 6 54.88 -2.73 -21.44
C LEU A 6 53.74 -1.79 -21.88
N VAL A 7 53.92 -1.08 -23.01
CA VAL A 7 52.88 -0.23 -23.60
C VAL A 7 51.70 -1.07 -24.11
N PHE A 8 51.96 -2.23 -24.70
CA PHE A 8 50.90 -3.16 -25.12
C PHE A 8 50.15 -3.74 -23.91
N LEU A 9 50.84 -4.10 -22.82
CA LEU A 9 50.19 -4.61 -21.59
C LEU A 9 49.35 -3.55 -20.89
N VAL A 10 49.80 -2.28 -20.88
CA VAL A 10 49.04 -1.14 -20.33
C VAL A 10 47.87 -0.77 -21.24
N LEU A 11 48.00 -0.84 -22.57
CA LEU A 11 46.87 -0.67 -23.50
C LEU A 11 45.86 -1.81 -23.37
N THR A 12 46.33 -3.05 -23.17
CA THR A 12 45.45 -4.23 -23.00
C THR A 12 44.76 -4.20 -21.63
N LEU A 13 45.45 -3.73 -20.57
CA LEU A 13 44.84 -3.48 -19.27
C LEU A 13 43.82 -2.33 -19.33
N ALA A 14 44.12 -1.25 -20.03
CA ALA A 14 43.19 -0.15 -20.28
C ALA A 14 41.99 -0.60 -21.11
N MET A 15 42.18 -1.46 -22.12
CA MET A 15 41.08 -2.08 -22.89
C MET A 15 40.26 -3.06 -22.02
N SER A 16 40.88 -3.78 -21.08
CA SER A 16 40.16 -4.64 -20.13
C SER A 16 39.43 -3.86 -19.04
N LEU A 17 39.91 -2.67 -18.68
CA LEU A 17 39.17 -1.70 -17.85
C LEU A 17 38.01 -1.08 -18.62
N VAL A 18 38.14 -0.88 -19.93
CA VAL A 18 37.02 -0.45 -20.80
C VAL A 18 36.00 -1.58 -21.02
N LEU A 19 36.40 -2.86 -20.97
CA LEU A 19 35.48 -4.01 -21.03
C LEU A 19 34.88 -4.39 -19.66
N ALA A 20 35.56 -4.08 -18.55
CA ALA A 20 34.98 -4.11 -17.20
C ALA A 20 34.14 -2.84 -16.89
N ALA A 21 34.32 -1.77 -17.68
CA ALA A 21 33.50 -0.56 -17.71
C ALA A 21 32.48 -0.54 -18.87
N CYS A 22 32.29 -1.67 -19.58
CA CYS A 22 31.00 -2.02 -20.17
C CYS A 22 30.12 -2.70 -19.11
N GLY A 23 30.17 -2.17 -17.88
CA GLY A 23 29.06 -2.32 -16.94
C GLY A 23 27.82 -1.72 -17.59
N ASN A 24 26.67 -2.28 -17.23
CA ASN A 24 25.38 -1.80 -17.73
C ASN A 24 25.32 -0.27 -17.71
N THR A 25 24.78 0.36 -18.75
CA THR A 25 24.50 1.80 -18.67
C THR A 25 23.57 2.08 -17.49
N PRO A 26 23.51 3.31 -16.92
CA PRO A 26 22.56 3.62 -15.86
C PRO A 26 21.12 3.25 -16.25
N GLN A 27 20.75 3.47 -17.51
CA GLN A 27 19.48 3.00 -18.07
C GLN A 27 19.34 1.47 -17.99
N GLU A 28 20.32 0.71 -18.47
CA GLU A 28 20.31 -0.77 -18.40
C GLU A 28 20.25 -1.29 -16.96
N THR A 29 20.95 -0.66 -16.01
CA THR A 29 20.87 -0.99 -14.58
C THR A 29 19.48 -0.71 -14.02
N PHE A 30 18.90 0.44 -14.36
CA PHE A 30 17.54 0.81 -13.95
C PHE A 30 16.50 -0.17 -14.50
N THR A 31 16.56 -0.48 -15.80
CA THR A 31 15.58 -1.32 -16.49
C THR A 31 15.69 -2.79 -16.09
N LYS A 32 16.91 -3.30 -15.88
CA LYS A 32 17.13 -4.64 -15.28
C LYS A 32 16.59 -4.74 -13.87
N SER A 33 16.75 -3.70 -13.05
CA SER A 33 16.21 -3.66 -11.69
C SER A 33 14.69 -3.68 -11.68
N VAL A 34 14.05 -2.93 -12.58
CA VAL A 34 12.59 -2.97 -12.78
C VAL A 34 12.13 -4.36 -13.23
N ASP A 35 12.80 -4.99 -14.20
CA ASP A 35 12.44 -6.33 -14.68
C ASP A 35 12.49 -7.40 -13.56
N LYS A 36 13.53 -7.34 -12.73
CA LYS A 36 13.72 -8.25 -11.58
C LYS A 36 12.67 -8.07 -10.47
N ALA A 37 12.03 -6.90 -10.36
CA ALA A 37 10.97 -6.66 -9.38
C ALA A 37 9.76 -7.61 -9.53
N SER A 38 9.56 -8.17 -10.72
CA SER A 38 8.49 -9.16 -10.99
C SER A 38 8.76 -10.55 -10.43
N LYS A 39 9.97 -10.83 -9.92
CA LYS A 39 10.40 -12.13 -9.39
C LYS A 39 10.81 -11.99 -7.91
N PRO A 40 9.84 -11.85 -7.00
CA PRO A 40 10.17 -11.72 -5.58
C PRO A 40 10.88 -12.99 -5.08
N ALA A 41 11.84 -12.81 -4.18
CA ALA A 41 12.51 -13.93 -3.51
C ALA A 41 11.50 -14.75 -2.68
N ASP A 42 11.82 -16.04 -2.46
CA ASP A 42 11.04 -16.98 -1.63
C ASP A 42 10.68 -16.38 -0.26
N GLN A 43 11.59 -15.60 0.32
CA GLN A 43 11.39 -14.81 1.52
C GLN A 43 11.81 -13.37 1.26
N SER A 44 10.91 -12.43 1.51
CA SER A 44 11.18 -11.01 1.31
C SER A 44 10.42 -10.16 2.30
N THR A 45 10.94 -8.96 2.56
CA THR A 45 10.21 -7.90 3.23
C THR A 45 10.24 -6.65 2.39
N THR A 46 9.06 -6.21 2.00
CA THR A 46 8.85 -5.06 1.15
C THR A 46 8.15 -3.98 1.96
N THR A 47 8.80 -2.84 2.10
CA THR A 47 8.22 -1.64 2.69
C THR A 47 7.87 -0.66 1.59
N ILE A 48 6.60 -0.28 1.49
CA ILE A 48 6.10 0.78 0.62
C ILE A 48 5.73 1.96 1.50
N GLY A 49 6.34 3.12 1.27
CA GLY A 49 6.01 4.36 1.95
C GLY A 49 5.40 5.36 0.99
N PHE A 50 4.42 6.13 1.45
CA PHE A 50 3.90 7.32 0.81
C PHE A 50 3.91 8.46 1.84
N LYS A 51 4.27 9.66 1.40
CA LYS A 51 4.28 10.85 2.24
C LYS A 51 3.91 12.07 1.42
N VAL A 52 3.02 12.91 1.96
CA VAL A 52 2.81 14.27 1.46
C VAL A 52 3.89 15.16 2.04
N ASP A 53 4.70 15.77 1.17
CA ASP A 53 5.82 16.62 1.55
C ASP A 53 5.45 18.11 1.53
N GLU A 54 4.67 18.52 0.53
CA GLU A 54 4.19 19.89 0.36
C GLU A 54 2.69 19.83 -0.02
N LEU A 55 1.84 20.64 0.63
CA LEU A 55 0.41 20.72 0.35
C LEU A 55 0.02 22.20 0.15
N PRO A 56 -0.60 22.57 -0.99
CA PRO A 56 -1.08 23.92 -1.28
C PRO A 56 -1.96 24.51 -0.16
N ALA A 57 -1.89 25.82 0.05
CA ALA A 57 -2.71 26.50 1.06
C ALA A 57 -4.20 26.40 0.70
N THR A 58 -4.52 26.46 -0.59
CA THR A 58 -5.87 26.22 -1.12
C THR A 58 -6.43 24.84 -0.74
N LEU A 59 -5.61 23.79 -0.81
CA LEU A 59 -6.02 22.44 -0.38
C LEU A 59 -6.08 22.30 1.15
N LYS A 60 -5.18 22.95 1.89
CA LYS A 60 -5.25 22.98 3.37
C LYS A 60 -6.52 23.66 3.89
N ALA A 61 -7.06 24.62 3.15
CA ALA A 61 -8.28 25.33 3.49
C ALA A 61 -9.57 24.53 3.21
N ASP A 62 -9.48 23.48 2.39
CA ASP A 62 -10.60 22.58 2.12
C ASP A 62 -10.70 21.48 3.19
N GLN A 63 -11.92 21.14 3.60
CA GLN A 63 -12.17 20.12 4.63
C GLN A 63 -11.66 18.73 4.21
N THR A 64 -11.61 18.43 2.91
CA THR A 64 -11.06 17.16 2.43
C THR A 64 -9.53 17.18 2.34
N GLY A 65 -8.94 18.34 2.01
CA GLY A 65 -7.50 18.49 1.86
C GLY A 65 -6.73 18.57 3.18
N VAL A 66 -7.36 19.00 4.28
CA VAL A 66 -6.72 19.03 5.62
C VAL A 66 -6.28 17.64 6.10
N MET A 67 -6.94 16.56 5.66
CA MET A 67 -6.56 15.19 6.01
C MET A 67 -5.26 14.74 5.34
N LEU A 68 -4.87 15.39 4.24
CA LEU A 68 -3.61 15.13 3.55
C LEU A 68 -2.42 15.81 4.24
N ASP A 69 -2.67 16.75 5.17
CA ASP A 69 -1.60 17.48 5.83
C ASP A 69 -0.82 16.55 6.77
N GLY A 70 0.48 16.40 6.48
CA GLY A 70 1.34 15.45 7.16
C GLY A 70 0.97 13.99 6.97
N LEU A 71 0.16 13.65 5.95
CA LEU A 71 -0.19 12.27 5.64
C LEU A 71 1.07 11.47 5.32
N SER A 72 1.29 10.39 6.06
CA SER A 72 2.28 9.37 5.79
C SER A 72 1.64 7.99 5.93
N LEU A 73 1.73 7.20 4.88
CA LEU A 73 1.32 5.81 4.84
C LEU A 73 2.58 4.96 4.70
N LYS A 74 2.74 3.92 5.51
CA LYS A 74 3.81 2.95 5.36
C LYS A 74 3.26 1.55 5.49
N MET A 75 3.24 0.81 4.39
CA MET A 75 2.87 -0.60 4.35
C MET A 75 4.15 -1.44 4.35
N THR A 76 4.27 -2.37 5.29
CA THR A 76 5.38 -3.33 5.35
C THR A 76 4.81 -4.73 5.20
N VAL A 77 5.23 -5.44 4.16
CA VAL A 77 4.78 -6.80 3.87
C VAL A 77 5.98 -7.74 4.00
N ALA A 78 5.92 -8.64 4.98
CA ALA A 78 6.85 -9.74 5.11
C ALA A 78 6.18 -11.01 4.56
N ASN A 79 6.84 -11.70 3.64
CA ASN A 79 6.28 -12.86 2.95
C ASN A 79 7.24 -14.05 3.05
N ASP A 80 6.68 -15.22 3.33
CA ASP A 80 7.35 -16.53 3.21
C ASP A 80 6.51 -17.42 2.28
N GLN A 81 6.94 -17.52 1.02
CA GLN A 81 6.24 -18.30 0.00
C GLN A 81 6.24 -19.80 0.31
N LYS A 82 7.30 -20.32 0.94
CA LYS A 82 7.40 -21.74 1.29
C LYS A 82 6.44 -22.12 2.40
N ALA A 83 6.33 -21.26 3.42
CA ALA A 83 5.38 -21.44 4.49
C ALA A 83 3.95 -21.05 4.11
N GLN A 84 3.77 -20.34 2.98
CA GLN A 84 2.51 -19.73 2.55
C GLN A 84 1.94 -18.77 3.60
N LYS A 85 2.81 -17.92 4.16
CA LYS A 85 2.48 -16.99 5.24
C LYS A 85 2.95 -15.58 4.94
N THR A 86 2.08 -14.63 5.24
CA THR A 86 2.35 -13.20 5.06
C THR A 86 1.99 -12.44 6.32
N ALA A 87 2.80 -11.45 6.69
CA ALA A 87 2.49 -10.47 7.71
C ALA A 87 2.56 -9.07 7.09
N THR A 88 1.49 -8.32 7.22
CA THR A 88 1.36 -6.97 6.69
C THR A 88 1.12 -6.00 7.83
N THR A 89 1.96 -4.97 7.95
CA THR A 89 1.76 -3.83 8.85
C THR A 89 1.45 -2.59 8.03
N ILE A 90 0.35 -1.91 8.32
CA ILE A 90 -0.07 -0.66 7.71
C ILE A 90 0.02 0.43 8.78
N ALA A 91 1.01 1.30 8.65
CA ALA A 91 1.14 2.49 9.48
C ALA A 91 0.54 3.69 8.77
N VAL A 92 -0.40 4.39 9.41
CA VAL A 92 -1.02 5.63 8.92
C VAL A 92 -0.77 6.73 9.93
N LYS A 93 -0.23 7.85 9.44
CA LYS A 93 -0.01 9.05 10.22
C LYS A 93 -0.56 10.28 9.51
N THR A 94 -1.20 11.18 10.24
CA THR A 94 -1.65 12.50 9.75
C THR A 94 -1.31 13.58 10.78
N ALA A 95 -1.12 14.83 10.35
CA ALA A 95 -0.77 15.94 11.24
C ALA A 95 -1.85 17.03 11.33
N GLY A 96 -2.98 16.86 10.66
CA GLY A 96 -4.10 17.82 10.62
C GLY A 96 -5.04 17.77 11.84
N LEU A 97 -6.24 18.35 11.68
CA LEU A 97 -7.30 18.39 12.72
C LEU A 97 -7.63 17.01 13.30
N VAL A 98 -7.57 15.99 12.46
CA VAL A 98 -7.62 14.59 12.87
C VAL A 98 -6.20 14.05 12.82
N ASN A 99 -5.51 14.08 13.96
CA ASN A 99 -4.16 13.52 14.12
C ASN A 99 -4.29 12.02 14.34
N LEU A 100 -3.90 11.23 13.35
CA LEU A 100 -3.85 9.77 13.41
C LEU A 100 -2.39 9.33 13.51
N ASP A 101 -2.13 8.31 14.31
CA ASP A 101 -0.87 7.56 14.35
C ASP A 101 -1.21 6.11 14.68
N VAL A 102 -1.58 5.35 13.66
CA VAL A 102 -2.16 4.01 13.78
C VAL A 102 -1.26 3.01 13.08
N ASN A 103 -1.05 1.86 13.70
CA ASN A 103 -0.50 0.68 13.03
C ASN A 103 -1.56 -0.41 13.04
N LEU A 104 -1.83 -0.99 11.87
CA LEU A 104 -2.75 -2.11 11.69
C LEU A 104 -1.96 -3.29 11.11
N ASP A 105 -1.95 -4.39 11.82
CA ASP A 105 -1.31 -5.63 11.45
C ASP A 105 -2.34 -6.63 10.91
N LEU A 106 -1.92 -7.41 9.92
CA LEU A 106 -2.69 -8.49 9.31
C LEU A 106 -1.78 -9.68 9.08
N LEU A 107 -2.22 -10.85 9.51
CA LEU A 107 -1.51 -12.11 9.32
C LEU A 107 -2.32 -13.02 8.39
N VAL A 108 -1.73 -13.45 7.29
CA VAL A 108 -2.38 -14.33 6.32
C VAL A 108 -1.69 -15.69 6.34
N ASP A 109 -2.44 -16.75 6.64
CA ASP A 109 -2.03 -18.14 6.49
C ASP A 109 -2.78 -18.72 5.30
N ALA A 110 -2.18 -18.61 4.12
CA ALA A 110 -2.83 -19.04 2.88
C ALA A 110 -3.02 -20.56 2.82
N LYS A 111 -2.15 -21.33 3.50
CA LYS A 111 -2.32 -22.79 3.61
C LYS A 111 -3.55 -23.17 4.43
N ALA A 112 -3.85 -22.40 5.46
CA ALA A 112 -5.02 -22.60 6.31
C ALA A 112 -6.25 -21.80 5.83
N GLU A 113 -6.12 -21.01 4.75
CA GLU A 113 -7.14 -20.10 4.23
C GLU A 113 -7.68 -19.10 5.29
N LYS A 114 -6.81 -18.67 6.20
CA LYS A 114 -7.17 -17.81 7.34
C LYS A 114 -6.45 -16.47 7.30
N VAL A 115 -7.20 -15.42 7.64
CA VAL A 115 -6.68 -14.08 7.87
C VAL A 115 -6.96 -13.69 9.30
N TYR A 116 -5.93 -13.24 10.01
CA TYR A 116 -6.01 -12.84 11.41
C TYR A 116 -5.70 -11.36 11.56
N PHE A 117 -6.54 -10.68 12.34
CA PHE A 117 -6.35 -9.30 12.75
C PHE A 117 -6.13 -9.26 14.27
N PRO A 118 -4.99 -8.77 14.78
CA PRO A 118 -4.77 -8.62 16.21
C PRO A 118 -5.63 -7.49 16.74
N LEU A 119 -6.45 -7.80 17.75
CA LEU A 119 -7.29 -6.78 18.39
C LEU A 119 -6.45 -5.76 19.15
N ALA A 120 -5.21 -6.09 19.54
CA ALA A 120 -4.24 -5.18 20.13
C ALA A 120 -4.12 -3.85 19.39
N ASP A 121 -4.24 -3.85 18.07
CA ASP A 121 -4.10 -2.65 17.23
C ASP A 121 -5.22 -1.64 17.44
N LEU A 122 -6.39 -2.10 17.91
CA LEU A 122 -7.50 -1.23 18.30
C LEU A 122 -7.31 -0.68 19.73
N TYR A 123 -6.37 -1.25 20.49
CA TYR A 123 -6.01 -0.83 21.84
C TYR A 123 -4.88 0.20 21.81
N ASP A 124 -4.95 1.16 20.88
CA ASP A 124 -3.97 2.24 20.73
C ASP A 124 -3.79 3.01 22.05
N ASP A 125 -2.64 2.79 22.71
CA ASP A 125 -2.22 3.48 23.94
C ASP A 125 -1.97 4.97 23.71
N LYS A 126 -1.79 5.42 22.46
CA LYS A 126 -1.60 6.84 22.11
C LYS A 126 -2.92 7.60 21.94
N GLY A 127 -4.07 6.94 22.08
CA GLY A 127 -5.39 7.54 22.33
C GLY A 127 -6.12 8.11 21.11
N ASN A 128 -5.49 8.25 19.94
CA ASN A 128 -6.13 8.93 18.80
C ASN A 128 -7.09 8.03 18.02
N LEU A 129 -6.77 6.72 17.86
CA LEU A 129 -7.72 5.78 17.24
C LEU A 129 -8.93 5.54 18.15
N THR A 130 -8.70 5.38 19.45
CA THR A 130 -9.77 5.17 20.44
C THR A 130 -10.75 6.34 20.42
N ALA A 131 -10.26 7.59 20.42
CA ALA A 131 -11.10 8.78 20.37
C ALA A 131 -11.98 8.84 19.10
N LEU A 132 -11.45 8.44 17.94
CA LEU A 132 -12.21 8.40 16.69
C LEU A 132 -13.26 7.30 16.67
N LEU A 133 -12.90 6.10 17.13
CA LEU A 133 -13.84 5.00 17.28
C LEU A 133 -14.94 5.36 18.28
N ASP A 134 -14.62 6.06 19.37
CA ASP A 134 -15.60 6.56 20.32
C ASP A 134 -16.48 7.67 19.73
N GLN A 135 -15.95 8.55 18.89
CA GLN A 135 -16.77 9.55 18.20
C GLN A 135 -17.82 8.89 17.31
N VAL A 136 -17.47 7.80 16.61
CA VAL A 136 -18.40 7.06 15.75
C VAL A 136 -19.36 6.19 16.56
N THR A 137 -18.89 5.58 17.65
CA THR A 137 -19.67 4.65 18.47
C THR A 137 -20.37 5.31 19.66
N GLY A 138 -20.21 6.63 19.83
CA GLY A 138 -20.73 7.38 20.96
C GLY A 138 -20.12 6.99 22.31
N GLY A 139 -18.84 6.56 22.36
CA GLY A 139 -18.13 6.15 23.58
C GLY A 139 -18.21 4.66 23.92
N MET A 140 -18.94 3.88 23.13
CA MET A 140 -19.15 2.44 23.36
C MET A 140 -17.87 1.63 23.19
N PHE A 141 -17.00 2.03 22.27
CA PHE A 141 -15.73 1.33 22.05
C PHE A 141 -14.83 1.38 23.29
N SER A 142 -14.71 2.53 23.94
CA SER A 142 -14.01 2.66 25.23
C SER A 142 -14.64 1.80 26.33
N GLN A 143 -15.96 1.65 26.36
CA GLN A 143 -16.62 0.77 27.32
C GLN A 143 -16.24 -0.69 27.08
N ILE A 144 -16.26 -1.15 25.83
CA ILE A 144 -15.83 -2.51 25.45
C ILE A 144 -14.39 -2.75 25.89
N LYS A 145 -13.48 -1.80 25.60
CA LYS A 145 -12.07 -1.88 26.01
C LYS A 145 -11.90 -1.99 27.53
N LYS A 146 -12.65 -1.20 28.28
CA LYS A 146 -12.59 -1.17 29.75
C LYS A 146 -13.11 -2.47 30.38
N GLU A 147 -14.20 -3.02 29.86
CA GLU A 147 -14.81 -4.24 30.38
C GLU A 147 -14.08 -5.51 29.94
N ASN A 148 -13.34 -5.47 28.82
CA ASN A 148 -12.73 -6.63 28.20
C ASN A 148 -11.23 -6.41 27.87
N PRO A 149 -10.37 -6.12 28.86
CA PRO A 149 -8.95 -5.84 28.62
C PRO A 149 -8.20 -7.01 27.96
N ASP A 150 -8.65 -8.24 28.18
CA ASP A 150 -8.04 -9.44 27.60
C ASP A 150 -8.15 -9.50 26.07
N LEU A 151 -9.07 -8.74 25.45
CA LEU A 151 -9.15 -8.64 23.99
C LEU A 151 -7.86 -8.09 23.39
N ALA A 152 -7.09 -7.27 24.12
CA ALA A 152 -5.82 -6.75 23.65
C ALA A 152 -4.77 -7.85 23.33
N THR A 153 -4.96 -9.08 23.82
CA THR A 153 -4.06 -10.20 23.52
C THR A 153 -4.64 -11.18 22.50
N LYS A 154 -5.81 -10.87 21.92
CA LYS A 154 -6.56 -11.77 21.04
C LYS A 154 -6.46 -11.37 19.58
N TYR A 155 -6.74 -12.33 18.70
CA TYR A 155 -6.90 -12.15 17.26
C TYR A 155 -8.34 -12.44 16.87
N VAL A 156 -8.84 -11.74 15.86
CA VAL A 156 -10.08 -12.11 15.16
C VAL A 156 -9.71 -12.74 13.84
N GLU A 157 -10.34 -13.88 13.53
CA GLU A 157 -10.31 -14.42 12.18
C GLU A 157 -11.32 -13.64 11.32
N VAL A 158 -10.84 -12.88 10.35
CA VAL A 158 -11.70 -11.98 9.54
C VAL A 158 -12.37 -12.69 8.37
N THR A 159 -11.90 -13.88 7.98
CA THR A 159 -12.52 -14.68 6.90
C THR A 159 -13.95 -15.08 7.27
N SER A 160 -14.19 -15.54 8.50
CA SER A 160 -15.53 -15.84 9.00
C SER A 160 -16.36 -14.59 9.34
N LEU A 161 -15.73 -13.50 9.76
CA LEU A 161 -16.42 -12.29 10.21
C LEU A 161 -17.23 -11.59 9.11
N ALA A 162 -16.72 -11.57 7.87
CA ALA A 162 -17.42 -10.98 6.73
C ALA A 162 -18.69 -11.76 6.35
N GLU A 163 -18.64 -13.10 6.43
CA GLU A 163 -19.78 -14.00 6.22
C GLU A 163 -20.84 -13.75 7.31
N ASP A 164 -20.44 -13.67 8.57
CA ASP A 164 -21.32 -13.49 9.72
C ASP A 164 -22.00 -12.09 9.77
N LEU A 165 -21.29 -11.03 9.38
CA LEU A 165 -21.81 -9.65 9.42
C LEU A 165 -22.68 -9.29 8.21
N SER A 166 -22.44 -9.90 7.05
CA SER A 166 -23.21 -9.60 5.83
C SER A 166 -24.52 -10.40 5.74
N GLY A 167 -24.72 -11.42 6.59
CA GLY A 167 -25.87 -12.32 6.54
C GLY A 167 -26.00 -13.05 5.19
N THR A 168 -24.96 -12.97 4.36
CA THR A 168 -24.90 -13.55 3.03
C THR A 168 -23.89 -14.66 3.14
N GLU A 169 -24.30 -15.91 2.92
CA GLU A 169 -23.33 -16.99 2.69
C GLU A 169 -22.41 -16.49 1.57
N ALA A 170 -21.14 -16.24 1.90
CA ALA A 170 -20.16 -16.01 0.85
C ALA A 170 -20.28 -17.21 -0.09
N LYS A 171 -20.55 -16.95 -1.37
CA LYS A 171 -20.38 -17.98 -2.37
C LYS A 171 -18.90 -18.35 -2.31
N LYS A 172 -18.57 -19.39 -1.54
CA LYS A 172 -17.31 -20.11 -1.59
C LYS A 172 -17.24 -20.85 -2.91
N GLU A 173 -17.19 -20.11 -4.01
CA GLU A 173 -16.22 -20.52 -5.01
C GLU A 173 -14.90 -20.09 -4.41
N ALA A 174 -14.28 -20.99 -3.65
CA ALA A 174 -12.92 -20.81 -3.20
C ALA A 174 -12.11 -20.49 -4.46
N ALA A 175 -11.75 -19.22 -4.64
CA ALA A 175 -10.90 -18.84 -5.75
C ALA A 175 -9.66 -19.72 -5.64
N ASP A 176 -9.37 -20.53 -6.66
CA ASP A 176 -8.24 -21.44 -6.61
C ASP A 176 -7.01 -20.58 -6.35
N SER A 177 -6.40 -20.75 -5.18
CA SER A 177 -5.20 -20.00 -4.78
C SER A 177 -4.13 -19.99 -5.88
N LYS A 178 -4.09 -21.02 -6.73
CA LYS A 178 -3.22 -21.09 -7.91
C LYS A 178 -3.66 -20.20 -9.06
N GLU A 179 -4.96 -20.04 -9.30
CA GLU A 179 -5.49 -19.10 -10.30
C GLU A 179 -5.22 -17.65 -9.88
N VAL A 180 -5.41 -17.31 -8.61
CA VAL A 180 -5.08 -15.98 -8.06
C VAL A 180 -3.58 -15.71 -8.10
N GLU A 181 -2.76 -16.71 -7.75
CA GLU A 181 -1.30 -16.63 -7.84
C GLU A 181 -0.86 -16.40 -9.30
N LYS A 182 -1.46 -17.14 -10.24
CA LYS A 182 -1.17 -17.01 -11.67
C LYS A 182 -1.58 -15.64 -12.19
N ALA A 183 -2.81 -15.20 -11.93
CA ALA A 183 -3.31 -13.88 -12.32
C ALA A 183 -2.40 -12.75 -11.79
N SER A 184 -1.96 -12.86 -10.53
CA SER A 184 -1.06 -11.89 -9.91
C SER A 184 0.32 -11.85 -10.60
N LYS A 185 0.87 -13.02 -10.96
CA LYS A 185 2.15 -13.12 -11.69
C LYS A 185 2.04 -12.59 -13.12
N ASP A 186 0.97 -12.92 -13.82
CA ASP A 186 0.73 -12.48 -15.20
C ASP A 186 0.52 -10.95 -15.26
N LEU A 187 -0.29 -10.40 -14.34
CA LEU A 187 -0.45 -8.95 -14.18
C LEU A 187 0.87 -8.26 -13.85
N SER A 188 1.62 -8.75 -12.86
CA SER A 188 2.93 -8.21 -12.48
C SER A 188 3.89 -8.18 -13.66
N LYS A 189 3.96 -9.26 -14.45
CA LYS A 189 4.79 -9.34 -15.65
C LYS A 189 4.38 -8.33 -16.71
N LYS A 190 3.08 -8.16 -16.98
CA LYS A 190 2.56 -7.21 -17.97
C LYS A 190 2.79 -5.75 -17.57
N VAL A 191 2.57 -5.42 -16.30
CA VAL A 191 2.86 -4.09 -15.74
C VAL A 191 4.35 -3.81 -15.80
N THR A 192 5.18 -4.74 -15.30
CA THR A 192 6.64 -4.63 -15.32
C THR A 192 7.17 -4.43 -16.74
N LYS A 193 6.67 -5.23 -17.70
CA LYS A 193 7.02 -5.07 -19.12
C LYS A 193 6.65 -3.69 -19.65
N THR A 194 5.44 -3.20 -19.39
CA THR A 194 4.98 -1.88 -19.86
C THR A 194 5.86 -0.76 -19.31
N VAL A 195 6.20 -0.82 -18.02
CA VAL A 195 7.07 0.14 -17.35
C VAL A 195 8.50 0.05 -17.90
N ASN A 196 9.02 -1.16 -18.08
CA ASN A 196 10.35 -1.42 -18.60
C ASN A 196 10.51 -0.94 -20.06
N ASP A 197 9.55 -1.29 -20.93
CA ASP A 197 9.51 -0.85 -22.33
C ASP A 197 9.48 0.68 -22.42
N TYR A 198 8.76 1.35 -21.51
CA TYR A 198 8.75 2.80 -21.42
C TYR A 198 10.13 3.36 -21.04
N PHE A 199 10.75 2.88 -19.95
CA PHE A 199 12.06 3.38 -19.52
C PHE A 199 13.17 3.07 -20.53
N ASN A 200 13.13 1.94 -21.23
CA ASN A 200 14.04 1.62 -22.35
C ASN A 200 13.85 2.53 -23.56
N SER A 201 12.68 3.16 -23.72
CA SER A 201 12.42 4.10 -24.82
C SER A 201 12.94 5.52 -24.57
N LEU A 202 13.33 5.83 -23.33
CA LEU A 202 13.89 7.13 -22.97
C LEU A 202 15.35 7.26 -23.45
N PRO A 203 15.81 8.46 -23.81
CA PRO A 203 17.22 8.69 -24.09
C PRO A 203 18.12 8.37 -22.88
N GLU A 204 19.30 7.78 -23.11
CA GLU A 204 20.25 7.39 -22.06
C GLU A 204 20.69 8.57 -21.18
N ASP A 205 20.80 9.78 -21.74
CA ASP A 205 21.22 10.99 -21.03
C ASP A 205 20.22 11.48 -19.97
N ARG A 206 19.01 10.88 -19.92
CA ARG A 206 18.01 11.10 -18.88
C ARG A 206 18.34 10.37 -17.58
N PHE A 207 19.25 9.40 -17.62
CA PHE A 207 19.65 8.58 -16.49
C PHE A 207 20.99 9.07 -15.97
N THR A 208 21.06 9.28 -14.65
CA THR A 208 22.28 9.72 -13.96
C THR A 208 22.59 8.75 -12.84
N GLU A 209 23.85 8.34 -12.74
CA GLU A 209 24.34 7.52 -11.64
C GLU A 209 25.20 8.38 -10.72
N ASN A 210 24.98 8.27 -9.41
CA ASN A 210 25.79 8.97 -8.41
C ASN A 210 26.92 8.07 -7.87
N ASP A 211 27.83 8.63 -7.07
CA ASP A 211 28.98 7.90 -6.50
C ASP A 211 28.58 6.70 -5.59
N ASN A 212 27.32 6.64 -5.15
CA ASN A 212 26.80 5.54 -4.33
C ASN A 212 26.16 4.42 -5.17
N GLY A 213 26.17 4.54 -6.50
CA GLY A 213 25.53 3.60 -7.43
C GLY A 213 24.01 3.78 -7.54
N ASP A 214 23.44 4.86 -7.01
CA ASP A 214 22.01 5.15 -7.23
C ASP A 214 21.81 5.67 -8.64
N VAL A 215 20.84 5.10 -9.35
CA VAL A 215 20.43 5.58 -10.67
C VAL A 215 19.17 6.43 -10.55
N THR A 216 19.22 7.68 -11.01
CA THR A 216 18.09 8.60 -11.05
C THR A 216 17.68 8.93 -12.47
N VAL A 217 16.38 8.87 -12.73
CA VAL A 217 15.74 9.35 -13.96
C VAL A 217 14.78 10.47 -13.64
N LYS A 218 14.82 11.54 -14.43
CA LYS A 218 13.90 12.69 -14.30
C LYS A 218 12.86 12.68 -15.39
N LEU A 219 11.60 12.65 -14.99
CA LEU A 219 10.45 12.62 -15.88
C LEU A 219 9.73 13.97 -15.83
N THR A 220 9.42 14.48 -17.01
CA THR A 220 8.58 15.67 -17.21
C THR A 220 7.09 15.30 -17.20
N GLN A 221 6.23 16.32 -17.29
CA GLN A 221 4.79 16.11 -17.47
C GLN A 221 4.45 15.26 -18.69
N ASP A 222 5.11 15.51 -19.84
CA ASP A 222 4.92 14.73 -21.07
C ASP A 222 5.32 13.28 -20.89
N ASP A 223 6.42 13.04 -20.18
CA ASP A 223 6.95 11.72 -19.87
C ASP A 223 5.96 10.92 -19.02
N ILE A 224 5.50 11.50 -17.90
CA ILE A 224 4.51 10.87 -17.01
C ILE A 224 3.18 10.65 -17.72
N THR A 225 2.76 11.60 -18.54
CA THR A 225 1.53 11.48 -19.33
C THR A 225 1.61 10.33 -20.33
N LYS A 226 2.77 10.12 -20.98
CA LYS A 226 3.00 8.97 -21.88
C LYS A 226 2.98 7.66 -21.10
N LEU A 227 3.69 7.58 -19.96
CA LEU A 227 3.68 6.39 -19.12
C LEU A 227 2.27 6.05 -18.62
N ALA A 228 1.54 7.04 -18.10
CA ALA A 228 0.14 6.87 -17.67
C ALA A 228 -0.77 6.44 -18.83
N THR A 229 -0.58 6.98 -20.03
CA THR A 229 -1.31 6.54 -21.23
C THR A 229 -1.00 5.08 -21.58
N ASN A 230 0.26 4.64 -21.47
CA ASN A 230 0.63 3.25 -21.71
C ASN A 230 0.04 2.30 -20.67
N LEU A 231 0.02 2.69 -19.40
CA LEU A 231 -0.62 1.94 -18.32
C LEU A 231 -2.16 1.90 -18.47
N SER A 232 -2.79 3.01 -18.88
CA SER A 232 -4.25 3.01 -19.14
C SER A 232 -4.61 2.06 -20.29
N LYS A 233 -3.81 2.06 -21.38
CA LYS A 233 -3.97 1.09 -22.48
C LYS A 233 -3.80 -0.36 -22.03
N LEU A 234 -2.98 -0.61 -21.01
CA LEU A 234 -2.87 -1.96 -20.46
C LEU A 234 -4.19 -2.42 -19.83
N LEU A 235 -5.00 -1.51 -19.29
CA LEU A 235 -6.36 -1.79 -18.79
C LEU A 235 -7.38 -2.05 -19.92
N ASP A 236 -7.05 -1.80 -21.19
CA ASP A 236 -7.84 -2.25 -22.34
C ASP A 236 -7.63 -3.75 -22.66
N ASP A 237 -6.54 -4.35 -22.17
CA ASP A 237 -6.23 -5.75 -22.41
C ASP A 237 -7.23 -6.65 -21.66
N LYS A 238 -7.92 -7.52 -22.40
CA LYS A 238 -8.93 -8.43 -21.86
C LYS A 238 -8.37 -9.38 -20.81
N ASP A 239 -7.14 -9.83 -21.00
CA ASP A 239 -6.46 -10.72 -20.06
C ASP A 239 -6.11 -9.96 -18.77
N VAL A 240 -5.71 -8.68 -18.86
CA VAL A 240 -5.44 -7.85 -17.67
C VAL A 240 -6.71 -7.61 -16.88
N LYS A 241 -7.83 -7.31 -17.57
CA LYS A 241 -9.13 -7.19 -16.92
C LYS A 241 -9.54 -8.52 -16.27
N ALA A 242 -9.31 -9.66 -16.94
CA ALA A 242 -9.62 -10.97 -16.40
C ALA A 242 -8.76 -11.31 -15.16
N ASP A 243 -7.44 -11.06 -15.20
CA ASP A 243 -6.54 -11.28 -14.06
C ASP A 243 -6.96 -10.42 -12.86
N LEU A 244 -7.27 -9.14 -13.10
CA LEU A 244 -7.81 -8.25 -12.05
C LEU A 244 -9.14 -8.76 -11.51
N LYS A 245 -10.04 -9.21 -12.39
CA LYS A 245 -11.35 -9.77 -11.97
C LYS A 245 -11.16 -10.96 -11.04
N THR A 246 -10.31 -11.92 -11.43
CA THR A 246 -9.97 -13.09 -10.60
C THR A 246 -9.42 -12.69 -9.23
N ILE A 247 -8.53 -11.70 -9.17
CA ILE A 247 -7.97 -11.21 -7.90
C ILE A 247 -9.05 -10.56 -7.03
N PHE A 248 -9.91 -9.71 -7.59
CA PHE A 248 -10.93 -9.00 -6.83
C PHE A 248 -12.07 -9.91 -6.38
N GLU A 249 -12.50 -10.87 -7.21
CA GLU A 249 -13.50 -11.89 -6.85
C GLU A 249 -13.00 -12.78 -5.71
N ALA A 250 -11.71 -13.15 -5.71
CA ALA A 250 -11.08 -13.86 -4.59
C ALA A 250 -11.10 -13.07 -3.27
N ASN A 251 -11.23 -11.74 -3.33
CA ASN A 251 -11.35 -10.86 -2.18
C ASN A 251 -12.81 -10.49 -1.86
N GLY A 252 -13.78 -11.21 -2.42
CA GLY A 252 -15.21 -11.07 -2.10
C GLY A 252 -15.95 -10.01 -2.90
N VAL A 253 -15.34 -9.40 -3.92
CA VAL A 253 -16.02 -8.46 -4.81
C VAL A 253 -16.80 -9.24 -5.87
N SER A 254 -18.09 -8.99 -6.02
CA SER A 254 -18.88 -9.69 -7.06
C SER A 254 -18.46 -9.30 -8.48
N ALA A 255 -18.65 -10.21 -9.44
CA ALA A 255 -18.36 -9.98 -10.86
C ALA A 255 -18.96 -8.68 -11.42
N ASP A 256 -20.24 -8.43 -11.12
CA ASP A 256 -20.97 -7.24 -11.58
C ASP A 256 -20.48 -5.95 -10.91
N GLU A 257 -20.09 -6.04 -9.64
CA GLU A 257 -19.52 -4.91 -8.90
C GLU A 257 -18.13 -4.57 -9.43
N PHE A 258 -17.29 -5.59 -9.67
CA PHE A 258 -16.00 -5.42 -10.31
C PHE A 258 -16.14 -4.72 -11.66
N ASP A 259 -17.01 -5.21 -12.55
CA ASP A 259 -17.15 -4.64 -13.90
C ASP A 259 -17.58 -3.15 -13.85
N LYS A 260 -18.50 -2.79 -12.95
CA LYS A 260 -18.91 -1.38 -12.75
C LYS A 260 -17.77 -0.52 -12.19
N GLN A 261 -17.07 -1.00 -11.15
CA GLN A 261 -15.98 -0.25 -10.52
C GLN A 261 -14.79 -0.09 -11.47
N PHE A 262 -14.45 -1.13 -12.23
CA PHE A 262 -13.36 -1.14 -13.19
C PHE A 262 -13.57 -0.11 -14.30
N ASP A 263 -14.75 -0.09 -14.93
CA ASP A 263 -15.05 0.85 -16.02
C ASP A 263 -15.05 2.31 -15.51
N SER A 264 -15.57 2.55 -14.30
CA SER A 264 -15.53 3.86 -13.64
C SER A 264 -14.10 4.31 -13.32
N MET A 265 -13.28 3.41 -12.75
CA MET A 265 -11.88 3.66 -12.42
C MET A 265 -11.10 4.02 -13.69
N LYS A 266 -11.22 3.20 -14.74
CA LYS A 266 -10.52 3.42 -16.00
C LYS A 266 -10.90 4.75 -16.65
N LYS A 267 -12.20 5.06 -16.70
CA LYS A 267 -12.66 6.37 -17.19
C LYS A 267 -12.05 7.53 -16.39
N SER A 268 -11.99 7.39 -15.06
CA SER A 268 -11.40 8.42 -14.19
C SER A 268 -9.90 8.60 -14.44
N ILE A 269 -9.18 7.51 -14.69
CA ILE A 269 -7.76 7.53 -15.10
C ILE A 269 -7.60 8.26 -16.43
N ASP A 270 -8.41 7.91 -17.44
CA ASP A 270 -8.35 8.54 -18.76
C ASP A 270 -8.67 10.03 -18.69
N ASP A 271 -9.72 10.41 -17.95
CA ASP A 271 -10.08 11.81 -17.74
C ASP A 271 -8.95 12.59 -17.03
N ALA A 272 -8.29 11.98 -16.04
CA ALA A 272 -7.14 12.58 -15.37
C ALA A 272 -5.95 12.76 -16.32
N ILE A 273 -5.65 11.76 -17.16
CA ILE A 273 -4.60 11.85 -18.19
C ILE A 273 -4.91 12.98 -19.19
N GLN A 274 -6.16 13.09 -19.63
CA GLN A 274 -6.56 14.16 -20.56
C GLN A 274 -6.49 15.54 -19.92
N LYS A 275 -6.82 15.67 -18.63
CA LYS A 275 -6.63 16.92 -17.89
C LYS A 275 -5.14 17.27 -17.80
N MET A 276 -4.27 16.33 -17.43
CA MET A 276 -2.82 16.55 -17.40
C MET A 276 -2.25 16.95 -18.77
N LYS A 277 -2.75 16.39 -19.88
CA LYS A 277 -2.34 16.79 -21.25
C LYS A 277 -2.69 18.23 -21.59
N LYS A 278 -3.82 18.71 -21.10
CA LYS A 278 -4.36 20.04 -21.44
C LYS A 278 -3.88 21.14 -20.50
N ASP A 279 -3.41 20.76 -19.32
CA ASP A 279 -3.00 21.71 -18.30
C ASP A 279 -1.58 22.24 -18.56
N SER A 280 -1.51 23.38 -19.26
CA SER A 280 -0.27 24.13 -19.48
C SER A 280 0.11 25.04 -18.31
N LYS A 281 -0.71 25.09 -17.26
CA LYS A 281 -0.54 25.96 -16.09
C LYS A 281 0.07 25.22 -14.90
N ALA A 282 0.33 23.92 -15.04
CA ALA A 282 1.07 23.12 -14.08
C ALA A 282 2.41 22.73 -14.66
N LYS A 283 3.43 22.67 -13.81
CA LYS A 283 4.71 22.01 -14.08
C LYS A 283 4.80 20.78 -13.21
N ILE A 284 4.78 19.61 -13.84
CA ILE A 284 4.97 18.32 -13.17
C ILE A 284 6.40 17.83 -13.39
N THR A 285 7.08 17.50 -12.30
CA THR A 285 8.38 16.84 -12.32
C THR A 285 8.36 15.62 -11.42
N VAL A 286 8.89 14.51 -11.92
CA VAL A 286 9.00 13.26 -11.17
C VAL A 286 10.44 12.77 -11.24
N ASP A 287 11.08 12.67 -10.08
CA ASP A 287 12.42 12.10 -9.96
C ASP A 287 12.28 10.68 -9.40
N VAL A 288 12.69 9.68 -10.18
CA VAL A 288 12.71 8.27 -9.74
C VAL A 288 14.15 7.85 -9.54
N THR A 289 14.51 7.50 -8.31
CA THR A 289 15.83 7.00 -7.93
C THR A 289 15.74 5.55 -7.52
N ILE A 290 16.57 4.68 -8.10
CA ILE A 290 16.73 3.27 -7.71
C ILE A 290 18.13 3.08 -7.14
N THR A 291 18.19 2.44 -5.97
CA THR A 291 19.41 1.84 -5.42
C THR A 291 19.37 0.35 -5.73
N PRO A 292 20.17 -0.15 -6.69
CA PRO A 292 20.29 -1.58 -6.93
C PRO A 292 21.09 -2.26 -5.80
N ASP A 293 20.87 -3.57 -5.59
CA ASP A 293 21.80 -4.41 -4.85
C ASP A 293 22.89 -5.00 -5.77
N LYS A 294 23.74 -5.86 -5.22
CA LYS A 294 24.83 -6.54 -5.95
C LYS A 294 24.35 -7.46 -7.08
N ASP A 295 23.08 -7.84 -7.06
CA ASP A 295 22.42 -8.74 -8.00
C ASP A 295 21.41 -7.96 -8.88
N ASP A 296 21.56 -6.63 -8.98
CA ASP A 296 20.67 -5.68 -9.66
C ASP A 296 19.18 -5.75 -9.23
N ASN A 297 18.84 -6.25 -8.03
CA ASN A 297 17.47 -6.11 -7.52
C ASN A 297 17.27 -4.70 -6.97
N ILE A 298 16.03 -4.22 -6.97
CA ILE A 298 15.69 -2.95 -6.31
C ILE A 298 15.79 -3.13 -4.80
N LYS A 299 16.90 -2.66 -4.20
CA LYS A 299 17.06 -2.57 -2.75
C LYS A 299 16.23 -1.42 -2.19
N ASN A 300 16.32 -0.26 -2.83
CA ASN A 300 15.47 0.90 -2.54
C ASN A 300 15.02 1.56 -3.84
N MET A 301 13.82 2.12 -3.83
CA MET A 301 13.36 3.07 -4.84
C MET A 301 12.73 4.26 -4.13
N THR A 302 12.97 5.46 -4.64
CA THR A 302 12.28 6.69 -4.22
C THR A 302 11.73 7.38 -5.45
N MET A 303 10.44 7.70 -5.44
CA MET A 303 9.80 8.54 -6.45
C MET A 303 9.35 9.82 -5.76
N LYS A 304 9.90 10.96 -6.18
CA LYS A 304 9.47 12.28 -5.71
C LYS A 304 8.69 12.96 -6.80
N VAL A 305 7.45 13.31 -6.51
CA VAL A 305 6.58 14.04 -7.42
C VAL A 305 6.41 15.45 -6.91
N LYS A 306 6.55 16.42 -7.81
CA LYS A 306 6.27 17.83 -7.54
C LYS A 306 5.40 18.39 -8.66
N ILE A 307 4.30 19.02 -8.27
CA ILE A 307 3.35 19.71 -9.14
C ILE A 307 3.31 21.15 -8.68
N THR A 308 3.74 22.07 -9.54
CA THR A 308 3.79 23.50 -9.23
C THR A 308 2.93 24.27 -10.23
N GLU A 309 2.03 25.10 -9.76
CA GLU A 309 1.25 26.01 -10.62
C GLU A 309 2.15 27.13 -11.13
N THR A 310 2.13 27.39 -12.44
CA THR A 310 3.04 28.32 -13.10
C THR A 310 2.41 29.69 -13.41
N ASP A 311 1.09 29.85 -13.25
CA ASP A 311 0.35 31.04 -13.65
C ASP A 311 -0.07 31.96 -12.49
N LYS A 312 0.37 31.67 -11.26
CA LYS A 312 0.12 32.50 -10.07
C LYS A 312 1.36 33.33 -9.71
N ASP A 313 1.13 34.58 -9.28
CA ASP A 313 2.18 35.46 -8.70
C ASP A 313 2.84 34.82 -7.45
N LYS A 314 2.12 33.91 -6.78
CA LYS A 314 2.62 33.02 -5.73
C LYS A 314 2.28 31.57 -6.10
N PRO A 315 3.18 30.86 -6.82
CA PRO A 315 3.02 29.46 -7.17
C PRO A 315 2.71 28.59 -5.96
N GLU A 316 1.62 27.83 -5.99
CA GLU A 316 1.40 26.78 -5.02
C GLU A 316 2.01 25.47 -5.51
N THR A 317 2.43 24.62 -4.58
CA THR A 317 3.07 23.34 -4.88
C THR A 317 2.44 22.21 -4.09
N LEU A 318 2.12 21.13 -4.80
CA LEU A 318 1.84 19.82 -4.24
C LEU A 318 3.07 18.93 -4.44
N GLY A 319 3.57 18.35 -3.35
CA GLY A 319 4.73 17.48 -3.35
C GLY A 319 4.45 16.21 -2.57
N PHE A 320 4.84 15.06 -3.11
CA PHE A 320 4.77 13.79 -2.40
C PHE A 320 5.91 12.86 -2.78
N THR A 321 6.28 12.02 -1.83
CA THR A 321 7.32 11.01 -1.98
C THR A 321 6.73 9.63 -1.80
N MET A 322 7.01 8.75 -2.75
CA MET A 322 6.81 7.31 -2.63
C MET A 322 8.16 6.64 -2.43
N THR A 323 8.22 5.62 -1.57
CA THR A 323 9.42 4.83 -1.34
C THR A 323 9.08 3.35 -1.43
N LEU A 324 10.01 2.56 -1.97
CA LEU A 324 10.03 1.12 -1.89
C LEU A 324 11.34 0.73 -1.24
N LYS A 325 11.32 -0.21 -0.32
CA LYS A 325 12.52 -0.86 0.19
C LYS A 325 12.27 -2.35 0.26
N THR A 326 13.18 -3.12 -0.33
CA THR A 326 13.14 -4.58 -0.29
C THR A 326 14.36 -5.07 0.46
N THR A 327 14.15 -5.99 1.39
CA THR A 327 15.23 -6.67 2.10
C THR A 327 14.99 -8.16 2.11
N ASP A 328 16.09 -8.93 2.09
CA ASP A 328 16.04 -10.36 2.34
C ASP A 328 15.52 -10.61 3.76
N SER A 329 14.36 -11.27 3.85
CA SER A 329 13.75 -11.86 5.05
C SER A 329 13.64 -11.00 6.33
N ALA A 330 12.42 -10.61 6.70
CA ALA A 330 12.08 -10.39 8.12
C ALA A 330 11.54 -11.70 8.72
N LYS A 331 11.85 -11.94 9.98
CA LYS A 331 11.17 -12.99 10.75
C LYS A 331 9.68 -12.66 10.79
N LEU A 332 8.86 -13.54 10.22
CA LEU A 332 7.41 -13.45 10.40
C LEU A 332 7.09 -13.45 11.91
N PRO A 333 6.12 -12.64 12.36
CA PRO A 333 5.61 -12.74 13.71
C PRO A 333 5.01 -14.13 13.94
N LYS A 334 4.89 -14.51 15.21
CA LYS A 334 4.25 -15.77 15.57
C LYS A 334 2.78 -15.70 15.18
N PHE A 335 2.33 -16.63 14.33
CA PHE A 335 0.92 -16.79 14.02
C PHE A 335 0.13 -17.25 15.25
N PRO A 336 -1.12 -16.80 15.42
CA PRO A 336 -1.93 -17.18 16.57
C PRO A 336 -2.23 -18.67 16.56
N SER A 337 -2.30 -19.25 17.77
CA SER A 337 -2.88 -20.57 17.99
C SER A 337 -4.39 -20.44 18.24
N SER A 338 -5.13 -21.55 18.21
CA SER A 338 -6.59 -21.51 18.40
C SER A 338 -7.04 -20.86 19.72
N SER A 339 -6.23 -20.90 20.78
CA SER A 339 -6.54 -20.23 22.06
C SER A 339 -6.36 -18.71 22.01
N ASP A 340 -5.61 -18.21 21.02
CA ASP A 340 -5.33 -16.79 20.83
C ASP A 340 -6.41 -16.13 19.96
N VAL A 341 -7.23 -16.92 19.27
CA VAL A 341 -8.31 -16.45 18.39
C VAL A 341 -9.63 -16.38 19.14
N ILE A 342 -10.31 -15.24 19.10
CA ILE A 342 -11.69 -15.10 19.59
C ILE A 342 -12.66 -15.40 18.44
N SER A 343 -13.72 -16.17 18.72
CA SER A 343 -14.74 -16.43 17.69
C SER A 343 -15.61 -15.20 17.45
N THR A 344 -16.22 -15.11 16.25
CA THR A 344 -17.20 -14.05 15.95
C THR A 344 -18.33 -14.01 16.97
N GLU A 345 -18.87 -15.16 17.35
CA GLU A 345 -19.95 -15.27 18.35
C GLU A 345 -19.53 -14.70 19.71
N GLN A 346 -18.32 -15.01 20.18
CA GLN A 346 -17.79 -14.47 21.43
C GLN A 346 -17.59 -12.96 21.34
N LEU A 347 -17.07 -12.46 20.22
CA LEU A 347 -16.90 -11.03 19.99
C LEU A 347 -18.25 -10.29 19.93
N GLN A 348 -19.23 -10.82 19.21
CA GLN A 348 -20.59 -10.27 19.13
C GLN A 348 -21.29 -10.24 20.49
N LYS A 349 -21.12 -11.30 21.28
CA LYS A 349 -21.63 -11.37 22.64
C LYS A 349 -21.03 -10.26 23.51
N ILE A 350 -19.70 -10.09 23.47
CA ILE A 350 -19.01 -9.01 24.19
C ILE A 350 -19.55 -7.64 23.77
N ILE A 351 -19.64 -7.37 22.46
CA ILE A 351 -20.18 -6.11 21.95
C ILE A 351 -21.60 -5.89 22.46
N SER A 352 -22.46 -6.90 22.40
CA SER A 352 -23.86 -6.81 22.82
C SER A 352 -24.02 -6.56 24.33
N GLU A 353 -23.25 -7.28 25.16
CA GLU A 353 -23.25 -7.12 26.61
C GLU A 353 -22.73 -5.75 27.04
N SER A 354 -21.61 -5.28 26.44
CA SER A 354 -21.08 -3.94 26.68
C SER A 354 -22.01 -2.84 26.17
N THR A 355 -22.71 -3.06 25.04
CA THR A 355 -23.74 -2.13 24.53
C THR A 355 -24.88 -2.00 25.53
N ALA A 356 -25.42 -3.12 26.02
CA ALA A 356 -26.49 -3.13 27.01
C ALA A 356 -26.05 -2.45 28.32
N SER A 357 -24.82 -2.74 28.79
CA SER A 357 -24.21 -2.10 29.95
C SER A 357 -24.10 -0.58 29.78
N TYR A 358 -23.62 -0.14 28.61
CA TYR A 358 -23.45 1.28 28.27
C TYR A 358 -24.78 2.03 28.28
N TYR A 359 -25.80 1.55 27.56
CA TYR A 359 -27.13 2.18 27.55
C TYR A 359 -27.79 2.17 28.93
N LYS A 360 -27.62 1.11 29.73
CA LYS A 360 -28.07 1.08 31.12
C LYS A 360 -27.36 2.14 31.98
N SER A 361 -26.08 2.42 31.74
CA SER A 361 -25.36 3.45 32.48
C SER A 361 -25.80 4.88 32.12
N LEU A 362 -26.26 5.11 30.88
CA LEU A 362 -26.73 6.42 30.42
C LEU A 362 -28.19 6.70 30.80
N TYR A 363 -29.06 5.68 30.76
CA TYR A 363 -30.51 5.85 30.86
C TYR A 363 -31.15 5.05 32.01
N GLY A 364 -30.38 4.26 32.75
CA GLY A 364 -30.89 3.31 33.74
C GLY A 364 -31.22 3.89 35.12
N ASN A 365 -31.29 5.21 35.26
CA ASN A 365 -31.81 5.88 36.45
C ASN A 365 -32.93 6.86 36.07
N ASP A 366 -34.04 6.34 35.56
CA ASP A 366 -35.32 7.03 35.67
C ASP A 366 -36.41 6.02 36.06
N SER A 367 -37.01 6.27 37.23
CA SER A 367 -38.25 5.66 37.77
C SER A 367 -38.11 4.37 38.61
N THR A 368 -37.54 4.50 39.81
CA THR A 368 -38.12 3.83 41.00
C THR A 368 -38.28 4.86 42.12
N SER A 369 -39.15 5.85 41.92
CA SER A 369 -39.79 6.52 43.04
C SER A 369 -41.02 5.68 43.42
N ASP A 370 -40.86 4.96 44.53
CA ASP A 370 -41.97 4.54 45.38
C ASP A 370 -42.99 5.69 45.50
N ASP A 371 -44.20 5.48 45.01
CA ASP A 371 -45.35 6.11 45.62
C ASP A 371 -46.50 5.11 45.64
N SER A 372 -46.54 4.38 46.75
CA SER A 372 -47.73 3.68 47.20
C SER A 372 -48.82 4.71 47.45
N THR A 373 -49.75 4.86 46.52
CA THR A 373 -51.08 5.41 46.82
C THR A 373 -52.14 4.40 46.45
N THR A 374 -52.53 3.65 47.48
CA THR A 374 -53.81 2.96 47.58
C THR A 374 -54.92 4.01 47.50
N ILE A 375 -55.92 3.79 46.63
CA ILE A 375 -57.23 4.45 46.76
C ILE A 375 -58.29 3.35 46.60
N GLU A 376 -59.11 3.23 47.64
CA GLU A 376 -60.34 2.42 47.72
C GLU A 376 -61.41 2.82 46.69
#